data_AF-A0A202B668-F1
#
_entry.id   AF-A0A202B668-F1
#
_cell.length_a   1.000
_cell.length_b   1.000
_cell.length_c   1.000
_cell.angle_alpha   90.00
_cell.angle_beta   90.00
_cell.angle_gamma   90.00
#
_symmetry.space_group_name_H-M   'P 1'
#
loop_
_entity.id
_entity.type
_entity.pdbx_description
1 polymer ?
#
loop_
_entity_poly.entity_id
_entity_poly.type
_entity_poly.pdbx_seq_one_letter_code
_entity_poly.pdbx_strand_id
1 'polypeptide(L)'
;MSISSSLLPAALVLSLLAGCAGSVDSGKFIALRDAAVQVNRGAQASFDQLQRDARDSAVLGYPDRKVGAQGFPLVNAQGESYDLSASLSRVTATLDALSSYSEALAKLAGGGKVEDIDRASQDLAASLRGLPAGTLDAGAANGVAVAVDALGQAMLAAQRREGLRGVMDRAQPGLDALAQMMERADEDLKLYVLSIRLRYLGLVNRDGVRPPYHSWERYRFDQQVAAQLAGYDRLEQALASTDKAVRDFPELHRQLRASLDQPGKPLDRLHDFIAEARRLRALYRDLPNS
;
A
#
# COMPACT_ATOMS: atom_id res chain seq x y z
N MET A 1 -5.72 53.56 -23.80
CA MET A 1 -5.25 52.33 -24.48
C MET A 1 -4.40 51.60 -23.45
N SER A 2 -5.00 50.72 -22.66
CA SER A 2 -5.19 49.27 -22.92
C SER A 2 -3.87 48.50 -22.72
N ILE A 3 -3.72 47.77 -21.59
CA ILE A 3 -3.97 46.31 -21.39
C ILE A 3 -2.73 45.50 -21.87
N SER A 4 -2.13 44.53 -21.18
CA SER A 4 -2.41 43.84 -19.91
C SER A 4 -1.27 42.85 -19.55
N SER A 5 -1.17 42.55 -18.25
CA SER A 5 -1.08 41.22 -17.58
C SER A 5 -0.12 40.13 -18.13
N SER A 6 0.70 39.47 -17.30
CA SER A 6 0.21 38.53 -16.29
C SER A 6 1.31 38.05 -15.33
N LEU A 7 1.13 38.36 -14.04
CA LEU A 7 1.76 37.72 -12.88
C LEU A 7 0.67 36.91 -12.16
N LEU A 8 0.96 35.63 -11.91
CA LEU A 8 0.26 34.70 -10.99
C LEU A 8 -1.17 34.25 -11.38
N PRO A 9 -1.53 33.01 -11.01
CA PRO A 9 -2.09 32.81 -9.68
C PRO A 9 -1.47 31.62 -8.92
N ALA A 10 -0.61 31.92 -7.96
CA ALA A 10 -0.55 31.19 -6.70
C ALA A 10 -1.72 31.69 -5.84
N ALA A 11 -2.92 31.19 -6.13
CA ALA A 11 -4.15 31.50 -5.40
C ALA A 11 -5.05 30.26 -5.42
N LEU A 12 -4.66 29.24 -4.66
CA LEU A 12 -5.50 28.07 -4.37
C LEU A 12 -5.29 27.57 -2.94
N VAL A 13 -4.92 28.48 -2.04
CA VAL A 13 -4.87 28.30 -0.58
C VAL A 13 -5.56 29.54 -0.01
N LEU A 14 -6.45 29.35 0.97
CA LEU A 14 -7.31 30.38 1.61
C LEU A 14 -8.66 30.71 0.94
N SER A 15 -9.55 29.72 0.79
CA SER A 15 -10.99 29.98 0.65
C SER A 15 -11.88 28.92 1.34
N LEU A 16 -11.67 28.62 2.64
CA LEU A 16 -12.60 27.75 3.40
C LEU A 16 -12.85 28.18 4.86
N LEU A 17 -12.41 29.36 5.29
CA LEU A 17 -12.70 29.88 6.64
C LEU A 17 -13.84 30.90 6.62
N ALA A 18 -15.06 30.43 6.39
CA ALA A 18 -16.28 31.13 6.78
C ALA A 18 -17.47 30.17 6.88
N GLY A 19 -17.91 29.88 8.12
CA GLY A 19 -19.29 29.52 8.45
C GLY A 19 -19.73 28.07 8.22
N CYS A 20 -19.62 27.24 9.27
CA CYS A 20 -20.68 26.35 9.77
C CYS A 20 -20.12 25.54 10.97
N ALA A 21 -20.61 25.79 12.18
CA ALA A 21 -20.23 25.05 13.40
C ALA A 21 -20.69 23.57 13.43
N GLY A 22 -20.94 22.96 12.26
CA GLY A 22 -21.46 21.60 12.12
C GLY A 22 -21.10 20.89 10.80
N SER A 23 -20.33 21.50 9.90
CA SER A 23 -19.88 20.81 8.68
C SER A 23 -18.59 20.04 8.96
N VAL A 24 -18.56 18.76 8.59
CA VAL A 24 -17.34 17.94 8.60
C VAL A 24 -16.43 18.47 7.50
N ASP A 25 -15.17 18.76 7.83
CA ASP A 25 -14.14 19.02 6.82
C ASP A 25 -13.88 17.72 6.05
N SER A 26 -14.49 17.58 4.87
CA SER A 26 -14.37 16.40 4.01
C SER A 26 -13.02 16.33 3.29
N GLY A 27 -12.28 17.44 3.19
CA GLY A 27 -11.01 17.52 2.47
C GLY A 27 -9.96 16.56 3.03
N LYS A 28 -9.86 16.44 4.35
CA LYS A 28 -8.92 15.50 5.01
C LYS A 28 -9.25 14.02 4.74
N PHE A 29 -10.52 13.66 4.63
CA PHE A 29 -10.93 12.28 4.33
C PHE A 29 -10.73 11.95 2.85
N ILE A 30 -10.93 12.93 1.95
CA ILE A 30 -10.57 12.81 0.54
C ILE A 30 -9.05 12.62 0.38
N ALA A 31 -8.25 13.41 1.09
CA ALA A 31 -6.79 13.29 1.08
C ALA A 31 -6.31 11.94 1.60
N LEU A 32 -6.92 11.42 2.68
CA LEU A 32 -6.68 10.06 3.18
C LEU A 32 -6.97 9.02 2.09
N ARG A 33 -8.16 9.06 1.48
CA ARG A 33 -8.56 8.14 0.40
C ARG A 33 -7.55 8.16 -0.74
N ASP A 34 -7.20 9.35 -1.23
CA ASP A 34 -6.30 9.47 -2.38
C ASP A 34 -4.89 8.94 -2.06
N ALA A 35 -4.42 9.14 -0.83
CA ALA A 35 -3.16 8.57 -0.36
C ALA A 35 -3.25 7.05 -0.21
N ALA A 36 -4.32 6.51 0.38
CA ALA A 36 -4.51 5.07 0.59
C ALA A 36 -4.59 4.31 -0.75
N VAL A 37 -5.30 4.86 -1.74
CA VAL A 37 -5.35 4.31 -3.10
C VAL A 37 -3.95 4.32 -3.75
N GLN A 38 -3.16 5.37 -3.54
CA GLN A 38 -1.80 5.46 -4.08
C GLN A 38 -0.85 4.47 -3.41
N VAL A 39 -0.92 4.30 -2.09
CA VAL A 39 -0.16 3.29 -1.35
C VAL A 39 -0.51 1.90 -1.89
N ASN A 40 -1.80 1.58 -1.98
CA ASN A 40 -2.26 0.28 -2.44
C ASN A 40 -1.76 -0.04 -3.87
N ARG A 41 -1.95 0.88 -4.82
CA ARG A 41 -1.46 0.70 -6.21
C ARG A 41 0.06 0.56 -6.28
N GLY A 42 0.81 1.36 -5.52
CA GLY A 42 2.27 1.28 -5.48
C GLY A 42 2.78 -0.04 -4.90
N ALA A 43 2.12 -0.54 -3.86
CA ALA A 43 2.42 -1.83 -3.26
C ALA A 43 2.10 -2.99 -4.21
N GLN A 44 0.91 -3.01 -4.83
CA GLN A 44 0.52 -4.02 -5.82
C GLN A 44 1.56 -4.14 -6.94
N ALA A 45 1.99 -3.01 -7.51
CA ALA A 45 3.01 -3.02 -8.55
C ALA A 45 4.37 -3.56 -8.07
N SER A 46 4.73 -3.27 -6.82
CA SER A 46 5.96 -3.79 -6.20
C SER A 46 5.87 -5.29 -5.97
N PHE A 47 4.71 -5.80 -5.56
CA PHE A 47 4.45 -7.24 -5.40
C PHE A 47 4.49 -7.97 -6.74
N ASP A 48 3.90 -7.40 -7.79
CA ASP A 48 3.97 -7.96 -9.15
C ASP A 48 5.42 -8.05 -9.64
N GLN A 49 6.22 -7.02 -9.41
CA GLN A 49 7.64 -7.02 -9.75
C GLN A 49 8.41 -8.08 -8.94
N LEU A 50 8.14 -8.18 -7.64
CA LEU A 50 8.75 -9.18 -6.77
C LEU A 50 8.44 -10.61 -7.23
N GLN A 51 7.20 -10.88 -7.64
CA GLN A 51 6.80 -12.17 -8.18
C GLN A 51 7.48 -12.48 -9.52
N ARG A 52 7.64 -11.49 -10.40
CA ARG A 52 8.38 -11.65 -11.66
C ARG A 52 9.85 -11.98 -11.38
N ASP A 53 10.53 -11.17 -10.58
CA ASP A 53 11.95 -11.37 -10.24
C ASP A 53 12.19 -12.74 -9.58
N ALA A 54 11.24 -13.23 -8.78
CA ALA A 54 11.31 -14.55 -8.20
C ALA A 54 11.20 -15.67 -9.23
N ARG A 55 10.27 -15.55 -10.19
CA ARG A 55 10.09 -16.52 -11.27
C ARG A 55 11.32 -16.54 -12.17
N ASP A 56 11.84 -15.36 -12.53
CA ASP A 56 13.05 -15.25 -13.34
C ASP A 56 14.25 -15.87 -12.60
N SER A 57 14.40 -15.59 -11.31
CA SER A 57 15.41 -16.24 -10.46
C SER A 57 15.25 -17.76 -10.42
N ALA A 58 14.02 -18.28 -10.36
CA ALA A 58 13.74 -19.71 -10.39
C ALA A 58 14.13 -20.35 -11.73
N VAL A 59 13.84 -19.71 -12.86
CA VAL A 59 14.23 -20.19 -14.20
C VAL A 59 15.75 -20.15 -14.36
N LEU A 60 16.38 -19.01 -14.07
CA LEU A 60 17.81 -18.80 -14.29
C LEU A 60 18.69 -19.65 -13.36
N GLY A 61 18.21 -19.91 -12.15
CA GLY A 61 18.89 -20.77 -11.18
C GLY A 61 18.64 -22.27 -11.38
N TYR A 62 17.76 -22.65 -12.32
CA TYR A 62 17.41 -24.06 -12.53
C TYR A 62 18.55 -24.80 -13.25
N PRO A 63 18.90 -26.03 -12.81
CA PRO A 63 19.91 -26.83 -13.51
C PRO A 63 19.49 -27.09 -14.97
N ASP A 64 20.49 -27.24 -15.85
CA ASP A 64 20.27 -27.64 -17.23
C ASP A 64 19.77 -29.09 -17.31
N ARG A 65 18.46 -29.26 -17.14
CA ARG A 65 17.73 -30.54 -17.18
C ARG A 65 16.36 -30.32 -17.81
N LYS A 66 15.76 -31.40 -18.32
CA LYS A 66 14.41 -31.36 -18.89
C LYS A 66 13.40 -30.76 -17.89
N VAL A 67 12.54 -29.88 -18.38
CA VAL A 67 11.46 -29.29 -17.58
C VAL A 67 10.43 -30.37 -17.27
N GLY A 68 10.23 -30.64 -15.98
CA GLY A 68 9.24 -31.62 -15.48
C GLY A 68 7.88 -30.97 -15.24
N ALA A 69 6.88 -31.77 -14.86
CA ALA A 69 5.52 -31.31 -14.58
C ALA A 69 5.43 -30.23 -13.48
N GLN A 70 6.37 -30.25 -12.53
CA GLN A 70 6.50 -29.23 -11.47
C GLN A 70 7.09 -27.89 -11.94
N GLY A 71 7.50 -27.76 -13.22
CA GLY A 71 8.06 -26.52 -13.77
C GLY A 71 9.33 -26.05 -13.05
N PHE A 72 9.39 -24.75 -12.74
CA PHE A 72 10.50 -24.10 -12.05
C PHE A 72 10.09 -23.80 -10.60
N PRO A 73 10.48 -24.63 -9.62
CA PRO A 73 10.09 -24.42 -8.23
C PRO A 73 10.72 -23.14 -7.67
N LEU A 74 9.93 -22.39 -6.91
CA LEU A 74 10.43 -21.25 -6.14
C LEU A 74 11.19 -21.77 -4.92
N VAL A 75 12.47 -21.41 -4.84
CA VAL A 75 13.35 -21.82 -3.75
C VAL A 75 14.14 -20.63 -3.19
N ASN A 76 14.47 -20.69 -1.90
CA ASN A 76 15.35 -19.72 -1.26
C ASN A 76 16.81 -19.89 -1.72
N ALA A 77 17.72 -19.08 -1.17
CA ALA A 77 19.15 -19.14 -1.50
C ALA A 77 19.81 -20.50 -1.14
N GLN A 78 19.23 -21.24 -0.19
CA GLN A 78 19.66 -22.57 0.26
C GLN A 78 19.05 -23.72 -0.56
N GLY A 79 18.11 -23.43 -1.48
CA GLY A 79 17.45 -24.42 -2.32
C GLY A 79 16.20 -25.06 -1.69
N GLU A 80 15.71 -24.52 -0.57
CA GLU A 80 14.50 -24.99 0.10
C GLU A 80 13.25 -24.33 -0.50
N SER A 81 12.11 -25.01 -0.46
CA SER A 81 10.83 -24.50 -0.97
C SER A 81 10.49 -23.16 -0.32
N TYR A 82 10.17 -22.16 -1.15
CA TYR A 82 9.92 -20.82 -0.67
C TYR A 82 8.80 -20.16 -1.48
N ASP A 83 7.58 -20.24 -0.95
CA ASP A 83 6.37 -19.67 -1.54
C ASP A 83 5.79 -18.61 -0.60
N LEU A 84 5.67 -17.38 -1.10
CA LEU A 84 5.09 -16.25 -0.37
C LEU A 84 3.73 -15.82 -0.91
N SER A 85 3.08 -16.65 -1.73
CA SER A 85 1.72 -16.41 -2.21
C SER A 85 0.77 -16.02 -1.07
N ALA A 86 0.86 -16.70 0.07
CA ALA A 86 0.08 -16.41 1.27
C ALA A 86 0.42 -15.06 1.91
N SER A 87 1.71 -14.74 2.11
CA SER A 87 2.14 -13.47 2.72
C SER A 87 1.81 -12.27 1.82
N LEU A 88 2.06 -12.39 0.51
CA LEU A 88 1.67 -11.39 -0.48
C LEU A 88 0.15 -11.19 -0.55
N SER A 89 -0.62 -12.28 -0.58
CA SER A 89 -2.08 -12.22 -0.58
C SER A 89 -2.61 -11.50 0.66
N ARG A 90 -2.02 -11.76 1.84
CA ARG A 90 -2.41 -11.10 3.09
C ARG A 90 -2.14 -9.60 3.07
N VAL A 91 -0.96 -9.17 2.61
CA VAL A 91 -0.62 -7.74 2.55
C VAL A 91 -1.50 -7.02 1.55
N THR A 92 -1.68 -7.59 0.34
CA THR A 92 -2.58 -7.01 -0.68
C THR A 92 -4.00 -6.84 -0.15
N ALA A 93 -4.57 -7.88 0.45
CA ALA A 93 -5.93 -7.81 0.98
C ALA A 93 -6.06 -6.80 2.13
N THR A 94 -5.02 -6.61 2.95
CA THR A 94 -4.99 -5.58 3.99
C THR A 94 -4.98 -4.17 3.39
N LEU A 95 -4.16 -3.92 2.38
CA LEU A 95 -4.11 -2.63 1.69
C LEU A 95 -5.41 -2.31 0.94
N ASP A 96 -6.02 -3.31 0.32
CA ASP A 96 -7.34 -3.20 -0.29
C ASP A 96 -8.39 -2.81 0.75
N ALA A 97 -8.39 -3.47 1.91
CA ALA A 97 -9.29 -3.14 3.01
C ALA A 97 -9.10 -1.71 3.53
N LEU A 98 -7.85 -1.26 3.74
CA LEU A 98 -7.54 0.11 4.18
C LEU A 98 -7.96 1.16 3.14
N SER A 99 -7.77 0.85 1.85
CA SER A 99 -8.18 1.70 0.73
C SER A 99 -9.71 1.84 0.67
N SER A 100 -10.44 0.72 0.68
CA SER A 100 -11.91 0.68 0.67
C SER A 100 -12.50 1.36 1.91
N TYR A 101 -11.89 1.17 3.08
CA TYR A 101 -12.30 1.84 4.31
C TYR A 101 -12.12 3.36 4.22
N SER A 102 -10.97 3.81 3.70
CA SER A 102 -10.70 5.24 3.49
C SER A 102 -11.67 5.87 2.50
N GLU A 103 -12.07 5.13 1.46
CA GLU A 103 -13.11 5.56 0.53
C GLU A 103 -14.49 5.68 1.21
N ALA A 104 -14.88 4.69 2.02
CA ALA A 104 -16.13 4.74 2.78
C ALA A 104 -16.19 5.94 3.73
N LEU A 105 -15.08 6.24 4.45
CA LEU A 105 -14.97 7.43 5.28
C LEU A 105 -15.10 8.73 4.47
N ALA A 106 -14.46 8.81 3.29
CA ALA A 106 -14.55 9.99 2.43
C ALA A 106 -15.96 10.22 1.90
N LYS A 107 -16.68 9.16 1.52
CA LYS A 107 -18.08 9.23 1.08
C LYS A 107 -19.01 9.67 2.20
N LEU A 108 -18.83 9.13 3.40
CA LEU A 108 -19.61 9.49 4.59
C LEU A 108 -19.36 10.96 5.01
N ALA A 109 -18.10 11.41 4.95
CA ALA A 109 -17.73 12.79 5.25
C ALA A 109 -18.17 13.80 4.18
N GLY A 110 -18.13 13.43 2.90
CA GLY A 110 -18.46 14.29 1.78
C GLY A 110 -19.96 14.53 1.58
N GLY A 111 -20.84 13.82 2.31
CA GLY A 111 -22.28 13.94 2.13
C GLY A 111 -22.76 13.42 0.77
N GLY A 112 -22.12 12.35 0.26
CA GLY A 112 -22.54 11.67 -0.96
C GLY A 112 -23.95 11.11 -0.87
N LYS A 113 -24.50 10.66 -2.00
CA LYS A 113 -25.83 10.06 -2.00
C LYS A 113 -25.83 8.77 -1.17
N VAL A 114 -26.98 8.40 -0.60
CA VAL A 114 -27.16 7.18 0.21
C VAL A 114 -26.66 5.94 -0.55
N GLU A 115 -26.89 5.89 -1.87
CA GLU A 115 -26.44 4.80 -2.74
C GLU A 115 -24.91 4.73 -2.88
N ASP A 116 -24.20 5.85 -2.76
CA ASP A 116 -22.74 5.88 -2.82
C ASP A 116 -22.11 5.34 -1.52
N ILE A 117 -22.78 5.59 -0.39
CA ILE A 117 -22.35 5.08 0.92
C ILE A 117 -22.62 3.57 1.03
N ASP A 118 -23.78 3.12 0.53
CA ASP A 118 -24.12 1.70 0.47
C ASP A 118 -23.13 0.92 -0.42
N ARG A 119 -22.83 1.44 -1.61
CA ARG A 119 -21.81 0.84 -2.49
C ARG A 119 -20.44 0.77 -1.82
N ALA A 120 -19.96 1.85 -1.20
CA ALA A 120 -18.68 1.83 -0.50
C ALA A 120 -18.65 0.84 0.68
N SER A 121 -19.80 0.63 1.35
CA SER A 121 -19.93 -0.36 2.42
C SER A 121 -19.90 -1.79 1.88
N GLN A 122 -20.52 -2.04 0.73
CA GLN A 122 -20.48 -3.33 0.03
C GLN A 122 -19.08 -3.64 -0.50
N ASP A 123 -18.40 -2.65 -1.08
CA ASP A 123 -17.02 -2.78 -1.58
C ASP A 123 -16.05 -3.07 -0.42
N LEU A 124 -16.21 -2.37 0.71
CA LEU A 124 -15.48 -2.68 1.93
C LEU A 124 -15.76 -4.11 2.39
N ALA A 125 -17.02 -4.51 2.51
CA ALA A 125 -17.39 -5.88 2.89
C ALA A 125 -16.79 -6.93 1.94
N ALA A 126 -16.74 -6.65 0.64
CA ALA A 126 -16.14 -7.53 -0.37
C ALA A 126 -14.61 -7.63 -0.21
N SER A 127 -13.90 -6.52 -0.05
CA SER A 127 -12.45 -6.51 0.24
C SER A 127 -12.12 -7.35 1.47
N LEU A 128 -13.00 -7.33 2.47
CA LEU A 128 -12.82 -8.04 3.72
C LEU A 128 -13.12 -9.54 3.62
N ARG A 129 -14.12 -9.93 2.84
CA ARG A 129 -14.35 -11.34 2.50
C ARG A 129 -13.21 -11.93 1.67
N GLY A 130 -12.47 -11.08 0.96
CA GLY A 130 -11.26 -11.46 0.22
C GLY A 130 -10.06 -11.79 1.12
N LEU A 131 -10.10 -11.46 2.42
CA LEU A 131 -9.05 -11.84 3.37
C LEU A 131 -9.09 -13.36 3.58
N PRO A 132 -7.99 -14.11 3.32
CA PRO A 132 -8.03 -15.57 3.36
C PRO A 132 -8.45 -16.10 4.74
N ALA A 133 -9.28 -17.14 4.78
CA ALA A 133 -9.74 -17.74 6.04
C ALA A 133 -8.55 -18.18 6.90
N GLY A 134 -8.49 -17.71 8.15
CA GLY A 134 -7.37 -17.96 9.08
C GLY A 134 -6.24 -16.93 9.02
N THR A 135 -6.35 -15.88 8.18
CA THR A 135 -5.36 -14.79 8.10
C THR A 135 -5.73 -13.53 8.87
N LEU A 136 -6.92 -13.47 9.46
CA LEU A 136 -7.30 -12.44 10.42
C LEU A 136 -7.45 -13.09 11.78
N ASP A 137 -6.88 -12.47 12.81
CA ASP A 137 -7.26 -12.82 14.17
C ASP A 137 -8.71 -12.41 14.44
N ALA A 138 -9.30 -12.96 15.50
CA ALA A 138 -10.69 -12.68 15.85
C ALA A 138 -10.95 -11.19 16.15
N GLY A 139 -9.93 -10.45 16.59
CA GLY A 139 -10.02 -9.02 16.87
C GLY A 139 -10.08 -8.16 15.60
N ALA A 140 -9.23 -8.46 14.62
CA ALA A 140 -9.23 -7.84 13.30
C ALA A 140 -10.55 -8.13 12.58
N ALA A 141 -10.98 -9.39 12.55
CA ALA A 141 -12.25 -9.77 11.91
C ALA A 141 -13.47 -9.09 12.56
N ASN A 142 -13.51 -9.03 13.90
CA ASN A 142 -14.62 -8.43 14.63
C ASN A 142 -14.66 -6.90 14.50
N GLY A 143 -13.53 -6.21 14.71
CA GLY A 143 -13.48 -4.75 14.59
C GLY A 143 -13.86 -4.25 13.19
N VAL A 144 -13.54 -5.04 12.18
CA VAL A 144 -13.82 -4.73 10.79
C VAL A 144 -15.29 -5.04 10.42
N ALA A 145 -15.86 -6.17 10.86
CA ALA A 145 -17.29 -6.43 10.69
C ALA A 145 -18.16 -5.33 11.34
N VAL A 146 -17.79 -4.92 12.55
CA VAL A 146 -18.47 -3.85 13.28
C VAL A 146 -18.32 -2.49 12.58
N ALA A 147 -17.22 -2.23 11.87
CA ALA A 147 -17.05 -1.01 11.07
C ALA A 147 -18.00 -0.95 9.85
N VAL A 148 -18.20 -2.08 9.16
CA VAL A 148 -19.17 -2.19 8.05
C VAL A 148 -20.60 -1.97 8.54
N ASP A 149 -20.98 -2.61 9.65
CA ASP A 149 -22.31 -2.44 10.25
C ASP A 149 -22.54 -0.99 10.70
N ALA A 150 -21.52 -0.36 11.28
CA ALA A 150 -21.58 1.04 11.70
C ALA A 150 -21.73 2.00 10.51
N LEU A 151 -21.10 1.70 9.37
CA LEU A 151 -21.21 2.47 8.13
C LEU A 151 -22.65 2.44 7.59
N GLY A 152 -23.28 1.27 7.60
CA GLY A 152 -24.69 1.11 7.24
C GLY A 152 -25.65 1.87 8.17
N GLN A 153 -25.31 2.01 9.45
CA GLN A 153 -26.12 2.78 10.41
C GLN A 153 -25.92 4.30 10.31
N ALA A 154 -24.76 4.76 9.80
CA ALA A 154 -24.38 6.17 9.77
C ALA A 154 -25.03 6.99 8.63
N MET A 155 -25.94 6.41 7.84
CA MET A 155 -26.47 6.97 6.58
C MET A 155 -27.35 8.24 6.71
N LEU A 156 -27.65 8.72 7.91
CA LEU A 156 -28.51 9.91 8.11
C LEU A 156 -27.72 11.22 8.03
N ALA A 157 -28.05 12.08 7.05
CA ALA A 157 -27.37 13.35 6.77
C ALA A 157 -27.28 14.32 7.98
N ALA A 158 -28.25 14.27 8.91
CA ALA A 158 -28.29 15.10 10.12
C ALA A 158 -27.33 14.64 11.23
N GLN A 159 -26.78 13.42 11.14
CA GLN A 159 -25.92 12.82 12.17
C GLN A 159 -24.52 12.45 11.65
N ARG A 160 -24.11 12.93 10.47
CA ARG A 160 -22.84 12.53 9.81
C ARG A 160 -21.60 12.58 10.69
N ARG A 161 -21.44 13.63 11.50
CA ARG A 161 -20.31 13.75 12.43
C ARG A 161 -20.35 12.64 13.47
N GLU A 162 -21.52 12.35 14.03
CA GLU A 162 -21.71 11.29 15.03
C GLU A 162 -21.60 9.89 14.40
N GLY A 163 -22.11 9.71 13.19
CA GLY A 163 -21.92 8.49 12.39
C GLY A 163 -20.44 8.21 12.10
N LEU A 164 -19.69 9.23 11.65
CA LEU A 164 -18.24 9.12 11.47
C LEU A 164 -17.52 8.77 12.76
N ARG A 165 -17.86 9.44 13.88
CA ARG A 165 -17.29 9.11 15.20
C ARG A 165 -17.54 7.64 15.54
N GLY A 166 -18.78 7.17 15.44
CA GLY A 166 -19.16 5.80 15.76
C GLY A 166 -18.48 4.76 14.88
N VAL A 167 -18.37 5.02 13.57
CA VAL A 167 -17.65 4.15 12.62
C VAL A 167 -16.17 4.07 12.97
N MET A 168 -15.53 5.22 13.19
CA MET A 168 -14.10 5.30 13.50
C MET A 168 -13.79 4.64 14.86
N ASP A 169 -14.57 4.94 15.90
CA ASP A 169 -14.35 4.38 17.24
C ASP A 169 -14.48 2.84 17.24
N ARG A 170 -15.38 2.29 16.42
CA ARG A 170 -15.57 0.84 16.26
C ARG A 170 -14.51 0.17 15.38
N ALA A 171 -14.01 0.87 14.37
CA ALA A 171 -12.98 0.35 13.47
C ALA A 171 -11.59 0.30 14.14
N GLN A 172 -11.31 1.19 15.09
CA GLN A 172 -9.99 1.37 15.70
C GLN A 172 -9.34 0.06 16.20
N PRO A 173 -10.02 -0.83 16.97
CA PRO A 173 -9.42 -2.08 17.43
C PRO A 173 -9.04 -3.01 16.28
N GLY A 174 -9.85 -3.03 15.21
CA GLY A 174 -9.57 -3.82 14.02
C GLY A 174 -8.37 -3.29 13.24
N LEU A 175 -8.23 -1.97 13.13
CA LEU A 175 -7.06 -1.32 12.52
C LEU A 175 -5.78 -1.59 13.32
N ASP A 176 -5.85 -1.56 14.65
CA ASP A 176 -4.72 -1.89 15.52
C ASP A 176 -4.27 -3.35 15.35
N ALA A 177 -5.22 -4.29 15.28
CA ALA A 177 -4.91 -5.69 15.02
C ALA A 177 -4.31 -5.89 13.61
N LEU A 178 -4.89 -5.28 12.58
CA LEU A 178 -4.35 -5.34 11.21
C LEU A 178 -2.90 -4.85 11.13
N ALA A 179 -2.57 -3.75 11.80
CA ALA A 179 -1.21 -3.23 11.84
C ALA A 179 -0.22 -4.24 12.47
N GLN A 180 -0.58 -4.85 13.59
CA GLN A 180 0.26 -5.87 14.25
C GLN A 180 0.45 -7.13 13.39
N MET A 181 -0.60 -7.56 12.69
CA MET A 181 -0.51 -8.73 11.80
C MET A 181 0.44 -8.51 10.63
N MET A 182 0.66 -7.26 10.24
CA MET A 182 1.44 -6.90 9.07
C MET A 182 2.94 -6.83 9.30
N GLU A 183 3.38 -6.60 10.55
CA GLU A 183 4.79 -6.65 10.94
C GLU A 183 5.42 -8.01 10.58
N ARG A 184 4.71 -9.11 10.79
CA ARG A 184 5.21 -10.47 10.45
C ARG A 184 5.32 -10.73 8.95
N ALA A 185 4.39 -10.21 8.15
CA ALA A 185 4.43 -10.41 6.71
C ALA A 185 5.56 -9.59 6.06
N ASP A 186 5.89 -8.42 6.63
CA ASP A 186 6.99 -7.59 6.17
C ASP A 186 8.36 -8.28 6.37
N GLU A 187 8.57 -8.95 7.50
CA GLU A 187 9.79 -9.76 7.74
C GLU A 187 9.97 -10.85 6.66
N ASP A 188 8.90 -11.59 6.35
CA ASP A 188 8.92 -12.62 5.30
C ASP A 188 9.26 -12.03 3.92
N LEU A 189 8.68 -10.87 3.58
CA LEU A 189 8.90 -10.20 2.30
C LEU A 189 10.31 -9.63 2.17
N LYS A 190 10.90 -9.13 3.26
CA LYS A 190 12.30 -8.68 3.29
C LYS A 190 13.27 -9.85 3.08
N LEU A 191 13.03 -10.97 3.76
CA LEU A 191 13.79 -12.20 3.55
C LEU A 191 13.68 -12.71 2.11
N TYR A 192 12.55 -12.42 1.45
CA TYR A 192 12.32 -12.77 0.06
C TYR A 192 13.21 -12.01 -0.90
N VAL A 193 13.21 -10.69 -0.80
CA VAL A 193 14.04 -9.84 -1.65
C VAL A 193 15.51 -10.20 -1.44
N LEU A 194 15.93 -10.42 -0.19
CA LEU A 194 17.27 -10.89 0.14
C LEU A 194 17.59 -12.23 -0.55
N SER A 195 16.68 -13.21 -0.46
CA SER A 195 16.88 -14.53 -1.07
C SER A 195 17.02 -14.45 -2.59
N ILE A 196 16.16 -13.67 -3.26
CA ILE A 196 16.23 -13.47 -4.72
C ILE A 196 17.53 -12.77 -5.11
N ARG A 197 17.91 -11.71 -4.37
CA ARG A 197 19.16 -10.99 -4.55
C ARG A 197 20.37 -11.91 -4.43
N LEU A 198 20.41 -12.75 -3.38
CA LEU A 198 21.52 -13.69 -3.17
C LEU A 198 21.58 -14.76 -4.27
N ARG A 199 20.43 -15.28 -4.73
CA ARG A 199 20.40 -16.22 -5.86
C ARG A 199 20.88 -15.57 -7.16
N TYR A 200 20.44 -14.34 -7.44
CA TYR A 200 20.91 -13.58 -8.59
C TYR A 200 22.42 -13.34 -8.54
N LEU A 201 22.94 -12.96 -7.37
CA LEU A 201 24.39 -12.81 -7.16
C LEU A 201 25.14 -14.13 -7.35
N GLY A 202 24.58 -15.26 -6.89
CA GLY A 202 25.14 -16.58 -7.13
C GLY A 202 25.23 -16.94 -8.62
N LEU A 203 24.24 -16.54 -9.41
CA LEU A 203 24.22 -16.74 -10.87
C LEU A 203 25.30 -15.91 -11.56
N VAL A 204 25.34 -14.59 -11.32
CA VAL A 204 26.22 -13.67 -12.05
C VAL A 204 27.70 -13.84 -11.66
N ASN A 205 27.98 -14.42 -10.49
CA ASN A 205 29.32 -14.74 -10.03
C ASN A 205 29.75 -16.18 -10.36
N ARG A 206 28.91 -16.97 -11.02
CA ARG A 206 29.28 -18.33 -11.44
C ARG A 206 30.38 -18.27 -12.51
N ASP A 207 31.34 -19.20 -12.41
CA ASP A 207 32.44 -19.31 -13.37
C ASP A 207 31.92 -19.42 -14.81
N GLY A 208 32.51 -18.62 -15.70
CA GLY A 208 32.14 -18.58 -17.12
C GLY A 208 30.90 -17.76 -17.47
N VAL A 209 30.12 -17.26 -16.50
CA VAL A 209 28.96 -16.39 -16.78
C VAL A 209 29.41 -14.95 -17.05
N ARG A 210 30.34 -14.44 -16.24
CA ARG A 210 30.79 -13.04 -16.34
C ARG A 210 31.79 -12.88 -17.50
N PRO A 211 31.56 -11.96 -18.47
CA PRO A 211 32.46 -11.82 -19.62
C PRO A 211 33.89 -11.40 -19.25
N PRO A 212 34.87 -11.57 -20.16
CA PRO A 212 36.28 -11.22 -19.91
C PRO A 212 36.48 -9.77 -19.47
N TYR A 213 37.46 -9.54 -18.61
CA TYR A 213 37.76 -8.21 -18.10
C TYR A 213 38.19 -7.26 -19.24
N HIS A 214 37.87 -5.96 -19.10
CA HIS A 214 38.09 -4.92 -20.11
C HIS A 214 37.39 -5.07 -21.47
N SER A 215 36.38 -5.95 -21.59
CA SER A 215 35.57 -6.06 -22.80
C SER A 215 34.31 -5.17 -22.76
N TRP A 216 33.79 -4.80 -23.93
CA TRP A 216 32.51 -4.07 -24.02
C TRP A 216 31.33 -4.92 -23.53
N GLU A 217 31.39 -6.23 -23.72
CA GLU A 217 30.41 -7.18 -23.20
C GLU A 217 30.43 -7.19 -21.67
N ARG A 218 31.61 -7.12 -21.05
CA ARG A 218 31.75 -7.02 -19.59
C ARG A 218 31.14 -5.74 -19.04
N TYR A 219 31.38 -4.61 -19.71
CA TYR A 219 30.76 -3.34 -19.32
C TYR A 219 29.22 -3.44 -19.37
N ARG A 220 28.65 -3.92 -20.47
CA ARG A 220 27.18 -4.07 -20.60
C ARG A 220 26.60 -5.04 -19.59
N PHE A 221 27.28 -6.17 -19.35
CA PHE A 221 26.89 -7.13 -18.34
C PHE A 221 26.87 -6.50 -16.94
N ASP A 222 27.97 -5.84 -16.54
CA ASP A 222 28.08 -5.22 -15.23
C ASP A 222 27.05 -4.07 -15.06
N GLN A 223 26.71 -3.35 -16.12
CA GLN A 223 25.60 -2.37 -16.12
C GLN A 223 24.23 -3.02 -15.87
N GLN A 224 23.94 -4.15 -16.52
CA GLN A 224 22.69 -4.89 -16.30
C GLN A 224 22.61 -5.44 -14.87
N VAL A 225 23.73 -5.97 -14.35
CA VAL A 225 23.82 -6.42 -12.95
C VAL A 225 23.57 -5.26 -11.99
N ALA A 226 24.21 -4.11 -12.21
CA ALA A 226 24.00 -2.93 -11.38
C ALA A 226 22.54 -2.44 -11.42
N ALA A 227 21.91 -2.44 -12.60
CA ALA A 227 20.50 -2.07 -12.75
C ALA A 227 19.56 -3.04 -12.02
N GLN A 228 19.82 -4.34 -12.09
CA GLN A 228 19.02 -5.35 -11.37
C GLN A 228 19.18 -5.22 -9.86
N LEU A 229 20.41 -5.02 -9.36
CA LEU A 229 20.65 -4.82 -7.92
C LEU A 229 19.97 -3.55 -7.38
N ALA A 230 20.00 -2.47 -8.15
CA ALA A 230 19.25 -1.24 -7.85
C ALA A 230 17.72 -1.47 -7.91
N GLY A 231 17.25 -2.40 -8.76
CA GLY A 231 15.87 -2.89 -8.75
C GLY A 231 15.48 -3.50 -7.40
N TYR A 232 16.32 -4.38 -6.86
CA TYR A 232 16.10 -4.96 -5.53
C TYR A 232 16.13 -3.92 -4.41
N ASP A 233 17.01 -2.91 -4.47
CA ASP A 233 17.03 -1.82 -3.49
C ASP A 233 15.71 -1.02 -3.50
N ARG A 234 15.17 -0.74 -4.69
CA ARG A 234 13.87 -0.07 -4.84
C ARG A 234 12.73 -0.91 -4.30
N LEU A 235 12.75 -2.23 -4.51
CA LEU A 235 11.76 -3.14 -3.94
C LEU A 235 11.82 -3.15 -2.41
N GLU A 236 13.01 -3.24 -1.81
CA GLU A 236 13.18 -3.17 -0.35
C GLU A 236 12.63 -1.84 0.20
N GLN A 237 12.91 -0.72 -0.46
CA GLN A 237 12.37 0.59 -0.08
C GLN A 237 10.85 0.64 -0.21
N ALA A 238 10.27 0.10 -1.29
CA ALA A 238 8.83 0.10 -1.49
C ALA A 238 8.09 -0.78 -0.46
N LEU A 239 8.67 -1.93 -0.11
CA LEU A 239 8.16 -2.79 0.97
C LEU A 239 8.21 -2.06 2.32
N ALA A 240 9.34 -1.43 2.66
CA ALA A 240 9.47 -0.66 3.90
C ALA A 240 8.51 0.53 3.97
N SER A 241 8.28 1.22 2.85
CA SER A 241 7.28 2.29 2.74
C SER A 241 5.85 1.76 2.94
N THR A 242 5.56 0.57 2.41
CA THR A 242 4.26 -0.09 2.57
C THR A 242 4.03 -0.51 4.02
N ASP A 243 5.01 -1.16 4.66
CA ASP A 243 4.99 -1.49 6.08
C ASP A 243 4.71 -0.25 6.94
N LYS A 244 5.48 0.82 6.72
CA LYS A 244 5.30 2.08 7.43
C LYS A 244 3.89 2.63 7.25
N ALA A 245 3.36 2.62 6.03
CA ALA A 245 2.02 3.12 5.74
C ALA A 245 0.94 2.33 6.52
N VAL A 246 1.06 1.00 6.58
CA VAL A 246 0.12 0.14 7.32
C VAL A 246 0.28 0.31 8.84
N ARG A 247 1.51 0.30 9.35
CA ARG A 247 1.82 0.44 10.77
C ARG A 247 1.39 1.80 11.34
N ASP A 248 1.59 2.88 10.58
CA ASP A 248 1.27 4.24 11.03
C ASP A 248 -0.23 4.59 10.82
N PHE A 249 -0.99 3.76 10.07
CA PHE A 249 -2.41 3.99 9.76
C PHE A 249 -3.32 4.11 11.00
N PRO A 250 -3.21 3.26 12.04
CA PRO A 250 -4.09 3.38 13.21
C PRO A 250 -3.90 4.69 13.96
N GLU A 251 -2.68 5.21 14.01
CA GLU A 251 -2.41 6.49 14.65
C GLU A 251 -2.92 7.68 13.80
N LEU A 252 -2.74 7.61 12.48
CA LEU A 252 -3.39 8.53 11.55
C LEU A 252 -4.91 8.55 11.76
N HIS A 253 -5.52 7.38 11.88
CA HIS A 253 -6.94 7.23 12.10
C HIS A 253 -7.38 7.87 13.44
N ARG A 254 -6.64 7.68 14.54
CA ARG A 254 -6.90 8.38 15.82
C ARG A 254 -6.82 9.89 15.69
N GLN A 255 -5.84 10.42 14.96
CA GLN A 255 -5.73 11.87 14.73
C GLN A 255 -6.93 12.41 13.95
N LEU A 256 -7.35 11.70 12.89
CA LEU A 256 -8.54 12.06 12.13
C LEU A 256 -9.80 12.02 13.01
N ARG A 257 -9.95 10.99 13.86
CA ARG A 257 -11.07 10.88 14.80
C ARG A 257 -11.09 12.02 15.81
N ALA A 258 -9.95 12.37 16.40
CA ALA A 258 -9.82 13.48 17.33
C ALA A 258 -10.09 14.83 16.65
N SER A 259 -9.71 14.99 15.39
CA SER A 259 -9.98 16.19 14.60
C SER A 259 -11.46 16.40 14.27
N LEU A 260 -12.30 15.37 14.41
CA LEU A 260 -13.75 15.55 14.37
C LEU A 260 -14.24 16.31 15.59
N ASP A 261 -13.56 16.25 16.73
CA ASP A 261 -13.97 16.90 17.99
C ASP A 261 -13.30 18.25 18.17
N GLN A 262 -12.07 18.36 17.70
CA GLN A 262 -11.20 19.53 17.88
C GLN A 262 -10.71 20.01 16.49
N PRO A 263 -11.53 20.79 15.77
CA PRO A 263 -11.17 21.34 14.47
C PRO A 263 -9.92 22.24 14.62
N GLY A 264 -8.90 22.02 13.79
CA GLY A 264 -7.66 22.80 13.82
C GLY A 264 -6.48 22.14 14.52
N LYS A 265 -6.65 20.94 15.12
CA LYS A 265 -5.50 20.13 15.53
C LYS A 265 -4.63 19.75 14.32
N PRO A 266 -3.29 19.78 14.46
CA PRO A 266 -2.40 19.36 13.39
C PRO A 266 -2.64 17.88 13.05
N LEU A 267 -2.67 17.59 11.75
CA LEU A 267 -2.82 16.24 11.18
C LEU A 267 -1.47 15.79 10.61
N ASP A 268 -0.43 15.82 11.44
CA ASP A 268 0.94 15.53 11.01
C ASP A 268 1.05 14.13 10.39
N ARG A 269 0.32 13.14 10.93
CA ARG A 269 0.30 11.79 10.36
C ARG A 269 -0.36 11.72 8.99
N LEU A 270 -1.32 12.61 8.69
CA LEU A 270 -1.93 12.66 7.36
C LEU A 270 -0.92 13.21 6.36
N HIS A 271 -0.15 14.23 6.75
CA HIS A 271 0.93 14.75 5.93
C HIS A 271 2.03 13.70 5.68
N ASP A 272 2.46 13.00 6.74
CA ASP A 272 3.43 11.89 6.64
C ASP A 272 2.92 10.80 5.69
N PHE A 273 1.66 10.39 5.83
CA PHE A 273 1.07 9.34 5.00
C PHE A 273 0.95 9.76 3.52
N ILE A 274 0.58 11.01 3.25
CA ILE A 274 0.58 11.58 1.90
C ILE A 274 2.01 11.62 1.32
N ALA A 275 3.00 11.99 2.13
CA ALA A 275 4.40 11.99 1.70
C ALA A 275 4.87 10.57 1.37
N GLU A 276 4.48 9.58 2.16
CA GLU A 276 4.80 8.17 1.90
C GLU A 276 4.12 7.66 0.62
N ALA A 277 2.84 7.99 0.40
CA ALA A 277 2.13 7.67 -0.84
C ALA A 277 2.83 8.26 -2.08
N ARG A 278 3.33 9.50 -1.97
CA ARG A 278 4.11 10.15 -3.04
C ARG A 278 5.46 9.45 -3.25
N ARG A 279 6.14 9.03 -2.18
CA ARG A 279 7.40 8.28 -2.27
C ARG A 279 7.18 6.95 -2.99
N LEU A 280 6.17 6.18 -2.61
CA LEU A 280 5.81 4.93 -3.28
C LEU A 280 5.52 5.13 -4.77
N ARG A 281 4.76 6.18 -5.12
CA ARG A 281 4.50 6.53 -6.51
C ARG A 281 5.77 6.90 -7.29
N ALA A 282 6.73 7.55 -6.65
CA ALA A 282 8.02 7.90 -7.27
C ALA A 282 8.87 6.64 -7.49
N LEU A 283 9.01 5.80 -6.45
CA LEU A 283 9.71 4.52 -6.53
C LEU A 283 9.19 3.65 -7.67
N TYR A 284 7.86 3.57 -7.83
CA TYR A 284 7.24 2.83 -8.91
C TYR A 284 7.48 3.45 -10.30
N ARG A 285 7.38 4.77 -10.45
CA ARG A 285 7.60 5.44 -11.75
C ARG A 285 9.00 5.18 -12.30
N ASP A 286 9.96 4.99 -11.39
CA ASP A 286 11.36 4.78 -11.71
C ASP A 286 11.72 3.28 -11.78
N LEU A 287 10.76 2.36 -11.59
CA LEU A 287 10.92 0.97 -11.98
C LEU A 287 10.91 0.91 -13.52
N PRO A 288 11.79 0.10 -14.14
CA PRO A 288 11.76 -0.07 -15.57
C PRO A 288 10.36 -0.56 -15.98
N ASN A 289 9.67 0.23 -16.81
CA ASN A 289 8.55 -0.29 -17.57
C ASN A 289 9.09 -1.49 -18.36
N SER A 290 8.46 -2.65 -18.16
CA SER A 290 8.61 -3.84 -18.99
C SER A 290 8.67 -3.48 -20.47
#